data_AF-A0AB40BQC5-F1
#
_entry.id   AF-A0AB40BQC5-F1
#
_cell.length_a   1.000
_cell.length_b   1.000
_cell.length_c   1.000
_cell.angle_alpha   90.00
_cell.angle_beta   90.00
_cell.angle_gamma   90.00
#
_symmetry.space_group_name_H-M   'P 1'
#
loop_
_entity.id
_entity.type
_entity.pdbx_description
1 polymer ?
#
loop_
_entity_poly.entity_id
_entity_poly.type
_entity_poly.pdbx_seq_one_letter_code
_entity_poly.pdbx_strand_id
1 'polypeptide(L)'
;MSKNMHCFTNHLHLLLLLLLQLKNTCVISGEPPAESLPLPPQPSIAVQNASVEYMDPTLPPLLPTQNPKCSLHLLQEDFADTIGAPPTYVAFSPPPDCPAPWSRVILDFSGVASDIQQDRIAAIWLDGSEILRTSTPMPMSPGVFWRVRKDVTRYSALLRQPPGGTATENILSMMLENSNTTFPGVYSVNITLHFYRGVIHEEELVENEPFKLSAHPTSKGLYKKPADKIIPISNIAGNGSTGFWFQLTNETEPPTVSVMVPNNAYRAVIEIYVSHHGNDEYWYANPLRSNGPELQEVGIGLVAPQANGGFRQVVALIDGRYAGGAIPFPVIQPGSLNPFFWAPVSAIGAYDYPSYDLDITPFVGTLLDGQPHEFGLTVKDCQPYWLISANLHLWLDAWSDEVEGKLVRYKVPPLRLSRQADWKEMEGKSEMEGAAIIRFSGWVSSSLGNVSTSIRHKVKFKSHVEMQDKGATKQVEIESKSRINTRIERDDMVVGRVLVDTEAPLQLEIISSNGGGGTRFHKTKLTHGLAELMSMTAGKAAAFSAISDRQDSEGSVLMQDGIGVWGKGDTKSVYKFKDDKTCYLRTVNMVGGKVKEDEASASCAAAGLTGSTAVSTL
;
A
#
# COMPACT_ATOMS: atom_id res chain seq x y z
N MET A 1 43.49 3.63 -63.62
CA MET A 1 44.90 3.47 -64.03
C MET A 1 45.75 3.29 -62.78
N SER A 2 46.74 2.43 -62.64
CA SER A 2 47.14 1.14 -63.22
C SER A 2 48.12 0.57 -62.19
N LYS A 3 48.07 -0.73 -61.91
CA LYS A 3 48.95 -1.42 -60.95
C LYS A 3 50.33 -1.74 -61.58
N ASN A 4 51.33 -1.66 -60.70
CA ASN A 4 52.50 -2.54 -60.50
C ASN A 4 53.52 -2.81 -61.62
N MET A 5 54.80 -2.72 -61.21
CA MET A 5 55.91 -3.49 -61.79
C MET A 5 56.94 -3.86 -60.70
N HIS A 6 57.72 -4.91 -60.96
CA HIS A 6 58.27 -5.91 -60.03
C HIS A 6 59.81 -5.82 -59.81
N CYS A 7 60.26 -6.29 -58.62
CA CYS A 7 61.43 -7.16 -58.30
C CYS A 7 62.89 -6.67 -58.43
N PHE A 8 63.72 -6.83 -57.37
CA PHE A 8 64.88 -7.75 -57.25
C PHE A 8 65.70 -7.58 -55.92
N THR A 9 66.16 -8.72 -55.39
CA THR A 9 67.06 -9.17 -54.27
C THR A 9 68.38 -8.37 -53.98
N ASN A 10 69.20 -8.49 -52.89
CA ASN A 10 69.67 -9.65 -52.07
C ASN A 10 70.57 -9.26 -50.83
N HIS A 11 70.59 -10.12 -49.78
CA HIS A 11 71.57 -10.54 -48.72
C HIS A 11 72.86 -9.74 -48.32
N LEU A 12 73.43 -9.81 -47.07
CA LEU A 12 74.03 -10.97 -46.37
C LEU A 12 74.41 -10.72 -44.86
N HIS A 13 74.61 -11.84 -44.12
CA HIS A 13 74.78 -12.16 -42.68
C HIS A 13 75.84 -11.49 -41.76
N LEU A 14 75.56 -11.55 -40.43
CA LEU A 14 76.47 -12.12 -39.41
C LEU A 14 75.68 -12.77 -38.25
N LEU A 15 76.13 -13.94 -37.80
CA LEU A 15 75.52 -14.83 -36.79
C LEU A 15 76.60 -15.21 -35.75
N LEU A 16 76.16 -15.43 -34.50
CA LEU A 16 76.65 -16.42 -33.52
C LEU A 16 77.43 -15.94 -32.27
N LEU A 17 77.03 -16.56 -31.14
CA LEU A 17 77.59 -16.62 -29.75
C LEU A 17 76.82 -15.71 -28.76
N LEU A 18 76.04 -16.19 -27.78
CA LEU A 18 76.05 -17.46 -27.05
C LEU A 18 74.65 -17.82 -26.50
N LEU A 19 74.28 -19.10 -26.63
CA LEU A 19 73.18 -19.78 -25.93
C LEU A 19 73.62 -20.17 -24.51
N LEU A 20 72.64 -20.19 -23.58
CA LEU A 20 72.42 -21.07 -22.40
C LEU A 20 71.68 -20.21 -21.34
N GLN A 21 70.47 -20.48 -20.85
CA GLN A 21 69.70 -21.72 -20.72
C GLN A 21 68.17 -21.46 -20.70
N LEU A 22 67.43 -22.47 -21.16
CA LEU A 22 65.97 -22.61 -21.08
C LEU A 22 65.48 -22.92 -19.64
N LYS A 23 64.25 -22.50 -19.31
CA LYS A 23 63.14 -23.42 -18.92
C LYS A 23 61.79 -22.70 -18.68
N ASN A 24 60.76 -23.26 -19.32
CA ASN A 24 59.33 -23.38 -18.96
C ASN A 24 58.37 -22.17 -18.94
N THR A 25 57.58 -22.09 -20.02
CA THR A 25 56.10 -21.99 -20.12
C THR A 25 55.27 -21.66 -18.86
N CYS A 26 54.45 -20.61 -18.93
CA CYS A 26 52.99 -20.73 -18.98
C CYS A 26 52.35 -19.43 -19.50
N VAL A 27 51.49 -19.54 -20.50
CA VAL A 27 50.56 -18.47 -20.93
C VAL A 27 49.36 -18.52 -19.98
N ILE A 28 49.04 -17.40 -19.34
CA ILE A 28 47.68 -17.12 -18.88
C ILE A 28 47.33 -15.71 -19.36
N SER A 29 46.25 -15.66 -20.14
CA SER A 29 45.55 -14.47 -20.60
C SER A 29 45.26 -13.52 -19.44
N GLY A 30 45.70 -12.26 -19.55
CA GLY A 30 45.25 -11.20 -18.65
C GLY A 30 43.76 -10.91 -18.89
N GLU A 31 42.94 -11.10 -17.86
CA GLU A 31 41.58 -10.58 -17.78
C GLU A 31 41.57 -9.04 -17.93
N PRO A 32 40.55 -8.44 -18.56
CA PRO A 32 40.36 -7.00 -18.52
C PRO A 32 40.10 -6.54 -17.08
N PRO A 33 40.49 -5.31 -16.69
CA PRO A 33 40.28 -4.83 -15.34
C PRO A 33 38.78 -4.82 -15.04
N ALA A 34 38.39 -5.47 -13.94
CA ALA A 34 37.03 -5.43 -13.43
C ALA A 34 36.61 -3.98 -13.22
N GLU A 35 35.59 -3.53 -13.96
CA GLU A 35 34.86 -2.32 -13.61
C GLU A 35 34.32 -2.51 -12.19
N SER A 36 34.87 -1.74 -11.26
CA SER A 36 34.36 -1.69 -9.89
C SER A 36 32.93 -1.18 -9.95
N LEU A 37 31.97 -2.06 -9.65
CA LEU A 37 30.59 -1.67 -9.41
C LEU A 37 30.56 -0.52 -8.39
N PRO A 38 29.70 0.50 -8.57
CA PRO A 38 29.55 1.54 -7.57
C PRO A 38 29.17 0.89 -6.24
N LEU A 39 29.96 1.19 -5.20
CA LEU A 39 29.64 0.82 -3.84
C LEU A 39 28.23 1.34 -3.52
N PRO A 40 27.42 0.58 -2.75
CA PRO A 40 26.15 1.10 -2.26
C PRO A 40 26.39 2.45 -1.59
N PRO A 41 25.51 3.45 -1.79
CA PRO A 41 25.68 4.77 -1.18
C PRO A 41 25.88 4.60 0.32
N GLN A 42 26.86 5.32 0.88
CA GLN A 42 27.08 5.32 2.32
C GLN A 42 25.78 5.74 3.02
N PRO A 43 25.41 5.11 4.15
CA PRO A 43 24.25 5.52 4.92
C PRO A 43 24.35 7.03 5.23
N SER A 44 23.23 7.75 5.09
CA SER A 44 23.15 9.17 5.43
C SER A 44 23.53 9.39 6.91
N ILE A 45 23.98 10.59 7.25
CA ILE A 45 24.37 10.96 8.64
C ILE A 45 23.24 10.65 9.65
N ALA A 46 21.98 10.68 9.21
CA ALA A 46 20.83 10.28 10.02
C ALA A 46 20.93 8.83 10.52
N VAL A 47 21.38 7.88 9.69
CA VAL A 47 21.52 6.46 10.06
C VAL A 47 22.65 6.24 11.08
N GLN A 48 23.64 7.13 11.15
CA GLN A 48 24.76 7.00 12.09
C GLN A 48 24.36 7.30 13.55
N ASN A 49 23.23 7.96 13.78
CA ASN A 49 22.68 8.26 15.10
C ASN A 49 21.51 7.34 15.51
N ALA A 50 21.21 6.30 14.71
CA ALA A 50 20.12 5.38 14.99
C ALA A 50 20.43 4.51 16.23
N SER A 51 19.51 4.48 17.19
CA SER A 51 19.65 3.75 18.46
C SER A 51 18.78 2.49 18.50
N VAL A 52 17.60 2.53 17.87
CA VAL A 52 16.61 1.44 17.80
C VAL A 52 15.90 1.47 16.46
N GLU A 53 15.74 0.31 15.80
CA GLU A 53 14.93 0.17 14.59
C GLU A 53 13.49 -0.20 14.95
N TYR A 54 12.53 0.58 14.47
CA TYR A 54 11.11 0.25 14.45
C TYR A 54 10.78 -0.34 13.08
N MET A 55 10.11 -1.49 13.08
CA MET A 55 9.94 -2.33 11.90
C MET A 55 8.48 -2.55 11.55
N ASP A 56 8.23 -2.62 10.23
CA ASP A 56 7.01 -3.21 9.71
C ASP A 56 7.07 -4.74 9.89
N PRO A 57 6.11 -5.36 10.59
CA PRO A 57 6.04 -6.81 10.67
C PRO A 57 5.72 -7.44 9.30
N THR A 58 4.99 -6.70 8.47
CA THR A 58 4.60 -7.06 7.10
C THR A 58 5.71 -6.66 6.16
N LEU A 59 6.80 -7.43 6.15
CA LEU A 59 7.79 -7.22 5.10
C LEU A 59 7.14 -7.57 3.76
N PRO A 60 7.17 -6.65 2.77
CA PRO A 60 6.80 -6.91 1.39
C PRO A 60 7.36 -8.27 0.97
N PRO A 61 6.52 -9.26 0.61
CA PRO A 61 7.01 -10.60 0.37
C PRO A 61 7.93 -10.53 -0.85
N LEU A 62 9.23 -10.69 -0.60
CA LEU A 62 10.27 -10.88 -1.61
C LEU A 62 10.65 -9.59 -2.32
N LEU A 63 11.30 -8.70 -1.58
CA LEU A 63 12.26 -7.79 -2.20
C LEU A 63 13.17 -8.60 -3.12
N PRO A 64 13.51 -8.07 -4.32
CA PRO A 64 14.41 -8.78 -5.21
C PRO A 64 15.68 -9.18 -4.47
N THR A 65 16.04 -10.46 -4.56
CA THR A 65 17.32 -10.96 -4.04
C THR A 65 18.51 -10.48 -4.88
N GLN A 66 18.22 -9.97 -6.07
CA GLN A 66 19.18 -9.37 -6.98
C GLN A 66 19.42 -7.91 -6.58
N ASN A 67 20.60 -7.39 -6.89
CA ASN A 67 20.86 -5.96 -6.73
C ASN A 67 20.05 -5.15 -7.77
N PRO A 68 19.59 -3.93 -7.42
CA PRO A 68 18.97 -3.06 -8.39
C PRO A 68 19.95 -2.71 -9.51
N LYS A 69 19.43 -2.57 -10.74
CA LYS A 69 20.25 -2.14 -11.88
C LYS A 69 20.66 -0.68 -11.72
N CYS A 70 19.78 0.13 -11.16
CA CYS A 70 20.04 1.52 -10.84
C CYS A 70 19.24 1.93 -9.60
N SER A 71 19.75 2.89 -8.85
CA SER A 71 19.07 3.52 -7.72
C SER A 71 19.11 5.03 -7.89
N LEU A 72 18.00 5.69 -7.61
CA LEU A 72 17.86 7.14 -7.70
C LEU A 72 17.43 7.67 -6.34
N HIS A 73 18.32 8.39 -5.68
CA HIS A 73 17.98 9.15 -4.48
C HIS A 73 17.22 10.42 -4.90
N LEU A 74 16.07 10.67 -4.27
CA LEU A 74 15.15 11.73 -4.68
C LEU A 74 15.03 12.83 -3.65
N LEU A 75 15.02 12.49 -2.37
CA LEU A 75 14.77 13.46 -1.30
C LEU A 75 15.54 13.08 -0.06
N GLN A 76 16.15 14.08 0.57
CA GLN A 76 16.61 14.05 1.96
C GLN A 76 16.12 15.35 2.62
N GLU A 77 15.25 15.25 3.61
CA GLU A 77 14.55 16.42 4.17
C GLU A 77 14.30 16.26 5.68
N ASP A 78 14.30 17.38 6.40
CA ASP A 78 14.00 17.45 7.84
C ASP A 78 12.62 18.08 8.07
N PHE A 79 11.70 17.33 8.69
CA PHE A 79 10.35 17.78 9.00
C PHE A 79 10.25 18.13 10.49
N ALA A 80 10.39 19.43 10.82
CA ALA A 80 10.34 19.94 12.20
C ALA A 80 8.97 20.57 12.56
N ASP A 81 8.59 21.65 11.87
CA ASP A 81 7.31 22.35 12.05
C ASP A 81 6.68 22.63 10.68
N THR A 82 5.96 21.65 10.17
CA THR A 82 5.44 21.58 8.80
C THR A 82 3.92 21.42 8.75
N ILE A 83 3.23 21.48 9.89
CA ILE A 83 1.75 21.51 9.92
C ILE A 83 1.24 22.70 9.10
N GLY A 84 0.37 22.43 8.13
CA GLY A 84 -0.19 23.45 7.24
C GLY A 84 0.78 24.02 6.20
N ALA A 85 2.03 23.54 6.15
CA ALA A 85 2.98 23.87 5.10
C ALA A 85 2.71 23.06 3.83
N PRO A 86 3.05 23.59 2.64
CA PRO A 86 2.96 22.81 1.40
C PRO A 86 3.93 21.61 1.42
N PRO A 87 3.67 20.59 0.60
CA PRO A 87 4.61 19.50 0.37
C PRO A 87 6.01 20.00 -0.02
N THR A 88 7.02 19.19 0.28
CA THR A 88 8.35 19.35 -0.32
C THR A 88 8.34 18.78 -1.73
N TYR A 89 8.86 19.54 -2.70
CA TYR A 89 8.87 19.18 -4.12
C TYR A 89 10.29 18.91 -4.61
N VAL A 90 10.45 17.87 -5.43
CA VAL A 90 11.71 17.59 -6.12
C VAL A 90 11.43 17.15 -7.56
N ALA A 91 12.26 17.65 -8.49
CA ALA A 91 12.21 17.21 -9.87
C ALA A 91 12.54 15.72 -9.96
N PHE A 92 11.71 14.97 -10.65
CA PHE A 92 11.87 13.56 -10.94
C PHE A 92 12.17 13.37 -12.42
N SER A 93 13.25 12.64 -12.70
CA SER A 93 13.50 12.07 -14.01
C SER A 93 14.02 10.64 -13.84
N PRO A 94 13.53 9.66 -14.64
CA PRO A 94 14.07 8.31 -14.57
C PRO A 94 15.55 8.31 -14.98
N PRO A 95 16.40 7.46 -14.38
CA PRO A 95 17.81 7.45 -14.70
C PRO A 95 18.05 7.14 -16.20
N PRO A 96 18.83 7.96 -16.93
CA PRO A 96 18.99 7.82 -18.38
C PRO A 96 19.69 6.52 -18.78
N ASP A 97 20.56 5.98 -17.93
CA ASP A 97 21.23 4.69 -18.13
C ASP A 97 20.33 3.49 -17.76
N CYS A 98 19.10 3.79 -17.33
CA CYS A 98 18.14 2.85 -16.79
C CYS A 98 16.71 3.00 -17.35
N PRO A 99 16.50 3.14 -18.68
CA PRO A 99 15.15 3.20 -19.25
C PRO A 99 14.29 1.96 -18.95
N ALA A 100 12.98 2.16 -18.96
CA ALA A 100 12.01 1.07 -18.95
C ALA A 100 12.14 0.14 -20.19
N PRO A 101 11.60 -1.09 -20.18
CA PRO A 101 10.81 -1.71 -19.11
C PRO A 101 11.65 -2.11 -17.89
N TRP A 102 11.05 -1.99 -16.71
CA TRP A 102 11.61 -2.49 -15.45
C TRP A 102 10.83 -3.73 -15.03
N SER A 103 11.53 -4.75 -14.57
CA SER A 103 10.88 -5.95 -14.00
C SER A 103 10.22 -5.61 -12.67
N ARG A 104 10.86 -4.71 -11.89
CA ARG A 104 10.31 -4.08 -10.70
C ARG A 104 10.87 -2.70 -10.43
N VAL A 105 10.11 -1.89 -9.72
CA VAL A 105 10.56 -0.65 -9.09
C VAL A 105 10.13 -0.66 -7.62
N ILE A 106 11.11 -0.52 -6.73
CA ILE A 106 10.88 -0.47 -5.28
C ILE A 106 11.12 0.94 -4.79
N LEU A 107 10.10 1.53 -4.17
CA LEU A 107 10.22 2.75 -3.40
C LEU A 107 10.74 2.42 -2.01
N ASP A 108 11.79 3.11 -1.60
CA ASP A 108 12.45 2.97 -0.32
C ASP A 108 12.37 4.30 0.43
N PHE A 109 11.54 4.31 1.46
CA PHE A 109 11.34 5.45 2.35
C PHE A 109 11.91 5.09 3.71
N SER A 110 12.84 5.89 4.22
CA SER A 110 13.43 5.67 5.54
C SER A 110 13.47 6.97 6.33
N GLY A 111 13.43 6.87 7.65
CA GLY A 111 13.46 8.04 8.52
C GLY A 111 14.13 7.78 9.85
N VAL A 112 14.57 8.86 10.49
CA VAL A 112 15.09 8.89 11.86
C VAL A 112 14.41 10.01 12.62
N ALA A 113 13.93 9.70 13.82
CA ALA A 113 13.43 10.70 14.76
C ALA A 113 14.57 11.20 15.65
N SER A 114 14.76 12.52 15.73
CA SER A 114 15.81 13.12 16.55
C SER A 114 15.56 13.02 18.06
N ASP A 115 14.29 12.93 18.48
CA ASP A 115 13.86 12.87 19.88
C ASP A 115 12.46 12.22 19.97
N ILE A 116 11.85 12.22 21.16
CA ILE A 116 10.46 11.81 21.38
C ILE A 116 9.50 12.66 20.53
N GLN A 117 8.45 12.02 20.00
CA GLN A 117 7.48 12.64 19.12
C GLN A 117 6.21 11.78 19.02
N GLN A 118 5.12 12.39 18.57
CA GLN A 118 3.89 11.69 18.16
C GLN A 118 4.05 11.09 16.76
N ASP A 119 3.29 10.04 16.47
CA ASP A 119 3.13 9.55 15.11
C ASP A 119 2.39 10.57 14.23
N ARG A 120 2.83 10.67 12.98
CA ARG A 120 2.34 11.64 11.98
C ARG A 120 2.02 10.93 10.68
N ILE A 121 0.97 11.39 10.01
CA ILE A 121 0.65 10.93 8.66
C ILE A 121 1.60 11.57 7.63
N ALA A 122 1.97 10.79 6.64
CA ALA A 122 2.77 11.22 5.51
C ALA A 122 2.30 10.57 4.21
N ALA A 123 2.61 11.22 3.09
CA ALA A 123 2.44 10.63 1.76
C ALA A 123 3.48 11.12 0.77
N ILE A 124 3.64 10.31 -0.28
CA ILE A 124 4.49 10.57 -1.43
C ILE A 124 3.62 10.52 -2.69
N TRP A 125 3.73 11.56 -3.51
CA TRP A 125 3.06 11.66 -4.81
C TRP A 125 4.09 11.82 -5.93
N LEU A 126 3.72 11.36 -7.12
CA LEU A 126 4.42 11.65 -8.36
C LEU A 126 3.42 12.26 -9.33
N ASP A 127 3.63 13.52 -9.73
CA ASP A 127 2.70 14.32 -10.53
C ASP A 127 1.27 14.34 -9.96
N GLY A 128 1.16 14.45 -8.64
CA GLY A 128 -0.11 14.45 -7.91
C GLY A 128 -0.74 13.05 -7.71
N SER A 129 -0.20 12.01 -8.35
CA SER A 129 -0.63 10.62 -8.14
C SER A 129 0.02 10.02 -6.90
N GLU A 130 -0.80 9.55 -5.96
CA GLU A 130 -0.29 9.02 -4.69
C GLU A 130 0.32 7.63 -4.89
N ILE A 131 1.55 7.43 -4.40
CA ILE A 131 2.27 6.15 -4.53
C ILE A 131 2.59 5.52 -3.17
N LEU A 132 2.55 6.30 -2.08
CA LEU A 132 2.67 5.82 -0.70
C LEU A 132 1.84 6.70 0.24
N ARG A 133 1.06 6.06 1.13
CA ARG A 133 0.49 6.64 2.35
C ARG A 133 1.09 5.89 3.53
N THR A 134 1.61 6.59 4.52
CA THR A 134 2.36 5.99 5.64
C THR A 134 2.17 6.79 6.92
N SER A 135 2.33 6.14 8.07
CA SER A 135 2.45 6.79 9.38
C SER A 135 3.88 6.64 9.91
N THR A 136 4.40 7.70 10.55
CA THR A 136 5.69 7.62 11.26
C THR A 136 5.55 6.76 12.52
N PRO A 137 6.63 6.18 13.08
CA PRO A 137 6.59 5.66 14.45
C PRO A 137 6.18 6.76 15.45
N MET A 138 5.77 6.33 16.65
CA MET A 138 5.77 7.17 17.84
C MET A 138 7.07 6.90 18.63
N PRO A 139 8.15 7.67 18.42
CA PRO A 139 9.43 7.43 19.06
C PRO A 139 9.35 7.73 20.56
N MET A 140 9.74 6.76 21.39
CA MET A 140 9.81 6.89 22.85
C MET A 140 11.22 7.23 23.36
N SER A 141 12.17 7.38 22.43
CA SER A 141 13.55 7.78 22.71
C SER A 141 14.18 8.40 21.45
N PRO A 142 15.24 9.22 21.59
CA PRO A 142 16.03 9.71 20.47
C PRO A 142 16.61 8.61 19.58
N GLY A 143 16.70 8.88 18.28
CA GLY A 143 17.39 8.02 17.31
C GLY A 143 16.58 6.81 16.83
N VAL A 144 15.25 6.83 16.96
CA VAL A 144 14.41 5.77 16.38
C VAL A 144 14.48 5.84 14.87
N PHE A 145 14.94 4.77 14.24
CA PHE A 145 14.98 4.59 12.79
C PHE A 145 13.83 3.71 12.33
N TRP A 146 13.26 3.97 11.16
CA TRP A 146 12.31 3.07 10.51
C TRP A 146 12.47 3.11 9.00
N ARG A 147 11.97 2.07 8.33
CA ARG A 147 12.05 1.94 6.87
C ARG A 147 10.81 1.25 6.31
N VAL A 148 10.29 1.82 5.23
CA VAL A 148 9.18 1.32 4.43
C VAL A 148 9.70 1.03 3.03
N ARG A 149 9.43 -0.18 2.53
CA ARG A 149 9.72 -0.54 1.14
C ARG A 149 8.43 -0.93 0.46
N LYS A 150 8.15 -0.35 -0.70
CA LYS A 150 6.91 -0.60 -1.45
C LYS A 150 7.19 -0.89 -2.91
N ASP A 151 6.56 -1.93 -3.44
CA ASP A 151 6.59 -2.21 -4.87
C ASP A 151 5.67 -1.25 -5.63
N VAL A 152 6.29 -0.27 -6.30
CA VAL A 152 5.65 0.78 -7.08
C VAL A 152 5.67 0.48 -8.59
N THR A 153 5.96 -0.76 -8.99
CA THR A 153 6.03 -1.16 -10.41
C THR A 153 4.73 -0.89 -11.17
N ARG A 154 3.58 -0.97 -10.49
CA ARG A 154 2.26 -0.64 -11.07
C ARG A 154 2.18 0.82 -11.58
N TYR A 155 2.99 1.73 -11.04
CA TYR A 155 3.06 3.14 -11.42
C TYR A 155 4.05 3.41 -12.56
N SER A 156 4.47 2.38 -13.31
CA SER A 156 5.44 2.53 -14.40
C SER A 156 5.05 3.57 -15.46
N ALA A 157 3.78 3.90 -15.64
CA ALA A 157 3.36 5.00 -16.51
C ALA A 157 3.86 6.38 -16.02
N LEU A 158 3.83 6.61 -14.71
CA LEU A 158 4.30 7.87 -14.08
C LEU A 158 5.83 7.91 -13.99
N LEU A 159 6.47 6.75 -13.83
CA LEU A 159 7.91 6.64 -13.67
C LEU A 159 8.69 6.81 -14.99
N ARG A 160 8.04 6.63 -16.15
CA ARG A 160 8.65 6.76 -17.47
C ARG A 160 8.53 8.20 -17.98
N GLN A 161 9.49 8.64 -18.80
CA GLN A 161 9.33 9.87 -19.58
C GLN A 161 8.27 9.67 -20.69
N PRO A 162 7.46 10.69 -21.01
CA PRO A 162 6.52 10.63 -22.12
C PRO A 162 7.23 10.40 -23.47
N PRO A 163 6.64 9.63 -24.40
CA PRO A 163 7.14 9.54 -25.78
C PRO A 163 7.12 10.93 -26.44
N GLY A 164 8.26 11.40 -26.93
CA GLY A 164 8.36 12.68 -27.65
C GLY A 164 9.25 13.75 -27.00
N GLY A 165 9.82 13.49 -25.81
CA GLY A 165 10.91 14.31 -25.26
C GLY A 165 10.56 15.75 -24.89
N THR A 166 9.27 16.12 -24.84
CA THR A 166 8.85 17.39 -24.26
C THR A 166 9.04 17.29 -22.75
N ALA A 167 10.14 17.86 -22.25
CA ALA A 167 10.51 17.90 -20.85
C ALA A 167 9.50 18.73 -20.03
N THR A 168 8.36 18.15 -19.68
CA THR A 168 7.76 18.46 -18.39
C THR A 168 8.52 17.62 -17.37
N GLU A 169 9.37 18.26 -16.56
CA GLU A 169 9.96 17.57 -15.43
C GLU A 169 8.81 17.08 -14.54
N ASN A 170 8.69 15.76 -14.40
CA ASN A 170 7.76 15.17 -13.45
C ASN A 170 8.19 15.64 -12.04
N ILE A 171 7.25 15.79 -11.12
CA ILE A 171 7.53 16.31 -9.77
C ILE A 171 7.16 15.24 -8.76
N LEU A 172 8.15 14.77 -8.00
CA LEU A 172 7.88 14.04 -6.77
C LEU A 172 7.60 15.03 -5.65
N SER A 173 6.53 14.77 -4.90
CA SER A 173 6.13 15.58 -3.76
C SER A 173 6.04 14.70 -2.52
N MET A 174 6.54 15.17 -1.38
CA MET A 174 6.39 14.50 -0.09
C MET A 174 5.79 15.46 0.92
N MET A 175 4.84 14.96 1.72
CA MET A 175 4.31 15.67 2.87
C MET A 175 4.42 14.80 4.11
N LEU A 176 4.83 15.42 5.22
CA LEU A 176 4.81 14.86 6.56
C LEU A 176 4.48 16.04 7.49
N GLU A 177 3.32 15.99 8.13
CA GLU A 177 2.85 17.06 9.01
C GLU A 177 3.42 16.86 10.41
N ASN A 178 4.53 17.52 10.74
CA ASN A 178 5.12 17.47 12.07
C ASN A 178 5.04 18.83 12.77
N SER A 179 4.98 18.82 14.09
CA SER A 179 5.19 20.02 14.90
C SER A 179 6.03 19.69 16.11
N ASN A 180 7.06 20.50 16.32
CA ASN A 180 7.98 20.37 17.44
C ASN A 180 7.61 21.24 18.66
N THR A 181 6.37 21.74 18.69
CA THR A 181 5.85 22.64 19.73
C THR A 181 5.59 21.91 21.05
N THR A 182 4.95 20.73 21.00
CA THR A 182 4.65 19.90 22.19
C THR A 182 5.77 18.92 22.51
N PHE A 183 6.33 18.29 21.48
CA PHE A 183 7.44 17.33 21.60
C PHE A 183 8.58 17.76 20.68
N PRO A 184 9.85 17.70 21.10
CA PRO A 184 10.96 18.30 20.36
C PRO A 184 11.41 17.51 19.11
N GLY A 185 10.91 16.28 18.91
CA GLY A 185 11.40 15.39 17.86
C GLY A 185 11.17 15.92 16.45
N VAL A 186 12.23 15.86 15.64
CA VAL A 186 12.26 16.18 14.21
C VAL A 186 12.40 14.87 13.44
N TYR A 187 11.66 14.73 12.34
CA TYR A 187 11.77 13.57 11.46
C TYR A 187 12.67 13.89 10.27
N SER A 188 13.85 13.28 10.22
CA SER A 188 14.76 13.35 9.07
C SER A 188 14.52 12.14 8.17
N VAL A 189 14.15 12.35 6.91
CA VAL A 189 13.71 11.28 6.01
C VAL A 189 14.52 11.22 4.73
N ASN A 190 14.52 10.05 4.09
CA ASN A 190 15.15 9.79 2.81
C ASN A 190 14.21 9.00 1.89
N ILE A 191 14.12 9.40 0.61
CA ILE A 191 13.40 8.67 -0.44
C ILE A 191 14.39 8.22 -1.52
N THR A 192 14.36 6.93 -1.86
CA THR A 192 15.12 6.34 -2.96
C THR A 192 14.23 5.42 -3.79
N LEU A 193 14.35 5.48 -5.12
CA LEU A 193 13.75 4.49 -6.03
C LEU A 193 14.82 3.51 -6.50
N HIS A 194 14.56 2.21 -6.36
CA HIS A 194 15.41 1.13 -6.85
C HIS A 194 14.75 0.47 -8.06
N PHE A 195 15.41 0.50 -9.22
CA PHE A 195 14.90 -0.10 -10.44
C PHE A 195 15.63 -1.40 -10.74
N TYR A 196 14.85 -2.44 -10.98
CA TYR A 196 15.34 -3.77 -11.26
C TYR A 196 15.10 -4.10 -12.74
N ARG A 197 16.11 -4.73 -13.32
CA ARG A 197 16.09 -5.28 -14.66
C ARG A 197 16.63 -6.70 -14.61
N GLY A 198 16.32 -7.46 -15.64
CA GLY A 198 16.62 -8.87 -15.72
C GLY A 198 15.46 -9.55 -16.39
N VAL A 199 15.69 -10.81 -16.75
CA VAL A 199 14.74 -11.63 -17.48
C VAL A 199 13.39 -11.59 -16.76
N ILE A 200 12.42 -10.89 -17.34
CA ILE A 200 11.00 -11.03 -17.01
C ILE A 200 10.53 -12.35 -17.64
N HIS A 201 11.29 -13.46 -17.49
CA HIS A 201 11.16 -14.68 -18.31
C HIS A 201 10.56 -14.40 -19.70
N GLU A 202 11.25 -13.53 -20.46
CA GLU A 202 10.87 -13.07 -21.81
C GLU A 202 11.03 -14.16 -22.88
N GLU A 203 11.46 -15.37 -22.53
CA GLU A 203 11.59 -16.49 -23.47
C GLU A 203 10.24 -17.10 -23.92
N GLU A 204 9.10 -16.52 -23.54
CA GLU A 204 7.77 -16.93 -24.05
C GLU A 204 6.94 -15.74 -24.60
N LEU A 205 7.59 -14.81 -25.32
CA LEU A 205 6.90 -13.95 -26.31
C LEU A 205 6.60 -14.73 -27.62
N VAL A 206 6.20 -16.00 -27.50
CA VAL A 206 5.62 -16.76 -28.61
C VAL A 206 4.13 -16.46 -28.61
N GLU A 207 3.62 -16.03 -29.76
CA GLU A 207 2.26 -15.51 -30.03
C GLU A 207 1.06 -16.41 -29.65
N ASN A 208 1.20 -17.47 -28.84
CA ASN A 208 0.13 -18.46 -28.68
C ASN A 208 -0.14 -19.05 -27.28
N GLU A 209 0.49 -18.63 -26.18
CA GLU A 209 0.11 -19.16 -24.85
C GLU A 209 0.19 -18.12 -23.71
N PRO A 210 -0.85 -17.95 -22.86
CA PRO A 210 -0.88 -16.83 -21.92
C PRO A 210 -0.46 -17.21 -20.48
N PHE A 211 0.45 -16.41 -19.91
CA PHE A 211 0.54 -15.99 -18.49
C PHE A 211 1.32 -16.84 -17.46
N LYS A 212 2.23 -16.16 -16.72
CA LYS A 212 2.42 -16.31 -15.25
C LYS A 212 3.16 -15.13 -14.58
N LEU A 213 2.90 -14.99 -13.27
CA LEU A 213 2.93 -13.82 -12.37
C LEU A 213 4.34 -13.30 -11.95
N SER A 214 4.52 -11.98 -11.80
CA SER A 214 5.64 -11.34 -11.07
C SER A 214 5.11 -10.57 -9.85
N ALA A 215 5.79 -10.73 -8.71
CA ALA A 215 5.16 -10.69 -7.39
C ALA A 215 4.83 -9.30 -6.84
N HIS A 216 3.57 -9.12 -6.45
CA HIS A 216 3.14 -8.77 -5.10
C HIS A 216 1.65 -9.15 -5.07
N PRO A 217 1.13 -9.69 -3.97
CA PRO A 217 -0.30 -9.99 -3.84
C PRO A 217 -0.98 -8.81 -3.15
N THR A 218 -1.75 -8.03 -3.89
CA THR A 218 -2.89 -7.25 -3.35
C THR A 218 -3.63 -6.81 -4.60
N SER A 219 -4.79 -7.44 -4.87
CA SER A 219 -5.63 -7.24 -6.09
C SER A 219 -4.91 -7.34 -7.47
N LYS A 220 -3.69 -7.87 -7.51
CA LYS A 220 -2.72 -7.88 -8.63
C LYS A 220 -2.97 -8.96 -9.72
N GLY A 221 -4.23 -9.31 -9.97
CA GLY A 221 -4.65 -9.86 -11.28
C GLY A 221 -4.91 -8.75 -12.29
N LEU A 222 -5.31 -7.57 -11.79
CA LEU A 222 -5.61 -6.39 -12.59
C LEU A 222 -4.35 -5.71 -13.14
N TYR A 223 -3.20 -5.83 -12.51
CA TYR A 223 -2.00 -5.06 -12.89
C TYR A 223 -0.87 -5.93 -13.47
N LYS A 224 -1.20 -7.07 -14.10
CA LYS A 224 -0.21 -7.94 -14.79
C LYS A 224 0.70 -7.13 -15.71
N LYS A 225 0.09 -6.26 -16.52
CA LYS A 225 0.74 -5.18 -17.25
C LYS A 225 0.39 -3.89 -16.49
N PRO A 226 1.37 -3.05 -16.12
CA PRO A 226 1.08 -1.71 -15.62
C PRO A 226 0.17 -0.94 -16.59
N ALA A 227 -0.56 0.04 -16.07
CA ALA A 227 -1.36 0.93 -16.91
C ALA A 227 -0.47 1.65 -17.94
N ASP A 228 -1.07 2.02 -19.07
CA ASP A 228 -0.39 2.82 -20.10
C ASP A 228 -0.44 4.32 -19.74
N LYS A 229 -1.49 4.74 -19.02
CA LYS A 229 -1.64 6.10 -18.47
C LYS A 229 -2.21 6.05 -17.05
N ILE A 230 -1.75 6.94 -16.18
CA ILE A 230 -2.31 7.13 -14.83
C ILE A 230 -2.70 8.60 -14.70
N ILE A 231 -3.91 8.86 -14.23
CA ILE A 231 -4.45 10.20 -14.00
C ILE A 231 -4.79 10.33 -12.51
N PRO A 232 -4.26 11.33 -11.79
CA PRO A 232 -4.61 11.53 -10.39
C PRO A 232 -6.05 12.05 -10.24
N ILE A 233 -6.82 11.44 -9.35
CA ILE A 233 -8.08 11.95 -8.82
C ILE A 233 -7.75 12.49 -7.41
N SER A 234 -7.26 13.72 -7.39
CA SER A 234 -6.57 14.30 -6.24
C SER A 234 -6.86 15.81 -6.18
N ASN A 235 -6.55 16.44 -5.05
CA ASN A 235 -6.69 17.88 -4.87
C ASN A 235 -5.60 18.63 -5.68
N ILE A 236 -5.97 19.14 -6.86
CA ILE A 236 -5.07 19.87 -7.77
C ILE A 236 -4.55 21.17 -7.12
N ALA A 237 -5.29 21.77 -6.18
CA ALA A 237 -4.84 22.92 -5.39
C ALA A 237 -3.78 22.56 -4.31
N GLY A 238 -3.43 21.27 -4.19
CA GLY A 238 -2.36 20.76 -3.35
C GLY A 238 -0.96 21.32 -3.67
N ASN A 239 -0.80 21.99 -4.81
CA ASN A 239 0.44 22.69 -5.18
C ASN A 239 0.75 23.96 -4.33
N GLY A 240 -0.05 24.25 -3.30
CA GLY A 240 0.16 25.39 -2.38
C GLY A 240 -0.60 25.35 -1.05
N SER A 241 -1.10 24.20 -0.60
CA SER A 241 -1.91 24.07 0.63
C SER A 241 -1.51 22.87 1.49
N THR A 242 -2.36 21.84 1.61
CA THR A 242 -2.25 20.72 2.55
C THR A 242 -2.02 19.37 1.86
N GLY A 243 -1.32 19.36 0.72
CA GLY A 243 -1.03 18.15 -0.06
C GLY A 243 -2.08 17.79 -1.12
N PHE A 244 -1.86 16.68 -1.84
CA PHE A 244 -2.70 16.26 -2.97
C PHE A 244 -3.92 15.40 -2.58
N TRP A 245 -4.09 15.05 -1.31
CA TRP A 245 -5.32 14.40 -0.85
C TRP A 245 -6.47 15.41 -0.71
N PHE A 246 -7.70 14.92 -0.83
CA PHE A 246 -8.87 15.62 -0.34
C PHE A 246 -9.02 15.37 1.15
N GLN A 247 -9.34 16.41 1.90
CA GLN A 247 -9.82 16.30 3.26
C GLN A 247 -11.35 16.28 3.23
N LEU A 248 -11.93 15.09 3.35
CA LEU A 248 -13.37 14.96 3.48
C LEU A 248 -13.76 15.40 4.87
N THR A 249 -14.53 16.47 5.01
CA THR A 249 -15.25 16.81 6.23
C THR A 249 -16.69 16.28 6.14
N ASN A 250 -17.52 16.44 7.17
CA ASN A 250 -18.96 16.08 7.15
C ASN A 250 -19.82 16.83 6.09
N GLU A 251 -19.20 17.40 5.06
CA GLU A 251 -19.82 18.15 3.97
C GLU A 251 -20.67 17.25 3.06
N THR A 252 -21.78 17.82 2.60
CA THR A 252 -22.85 17.09 1.89
C THR A 252 -22.49 16.69 0.47
N GLU A 253 -21.51 17.34 -0.16
CA GLU A 253 -21.10 17.05 -1.53
C GLU A 253 -19.68 16.47 -1.58
N PRO A 254 -19.49 15.33 -2.25
CA PRO A 254 -18.18 14.72 -2.40
C PRO A 254 -17.30 15.55 -3.33
N PRO A 255 -16.00 15.72 -3.04
CA PRO A 255 -15.07 16.34 -3.98
C PRO A 255 -15.03 15.54 -5.28
N THR A 256 -14.96 16.26 -6.41
CA THR A 256 -14.86 15.67 -7.75
C THR A 256 -13.67 16.23 -8.52
N VAL A 257 -13.20 15.43 -9.49
CA VAL A 257 -12.20 15.84 -10.49
C VAL A 257 -12.77 15.56 -11.88
N SER A 258 -12.69 16.57 -12.74
CA SER A 258 -13.07 16.44 -14.14
C SER A 258 -11.94 15.77 -14.94
N VAL A 259 -12.21 14.62 -15.54
CA VAL A 259 -11.24 13.84 -16.29
C VAL A 259 -11.78 13.49 -17.68
N MET A 260 -11.01 13.81 -18.71
CA MET A 260 -11.26 13.35 -20.07
C MET A 260 -10.50 12.03 -20.30
N VAL A 261 -11.23 10.93 -20.45
CA VAL A 261 -10.65 9.62 -20.70
C VAL A 261 -10.29 9.51 -22.19
N PRO A 262 -9.09 9.04 -22.57
CA PRO A 262 -8.75 8.84 -23.98
C PRO A 262 -9.72 7.87 -24.66
N ASN A 263 -10.19 8.22 -25.86
CA ASN A 263 -11.18 7.43 -26.59
C ASN A 263 -10.70 6.02 -26.94
N ASN A 264 -9.38 5.77 -26.92
CA ASN A 264 -8.80 4.43 -27.12
C ASN A 264 -8.57 3.64 -25.82
N ALA A 265 -9.05 4.12 -24.66
CA ALA A 265 -8.94 3.38 -23.41
C ALA A 265 -9.86 2.15 -23.45
N TYR A 266 -9.30 0.94 -23.35
CA TYR A 266 -10.08 -0.29 -23.35
C TYR A 266 -10.33 -0.87 -21.96
N ARG A 267 -9.67 -0.31 -20.94
CA ARG A 267 -9.72 -0.80 -19.56
C ARG A 267 -9.40 0.32 -18.57
N ALA A 268 -10.07 0.30 -17.44
CA ALA A 268 -9.87 1.31 -16.39
C ALA A 268 -10.03 0.71 -14.98
N VAL A 269 -9.17 1.15 -14.05
CA VAL A 269 -9.23 0.80 -12.62
C VAL A 269 -8.99 2.05 -11.78
N ILE A 270 -9.80 2.28 -10.75
CA ILE A 270 -9.58 3.34 -9.76
C ILE A 270 -8.92 2.71 -8.54
N GLU A 271 -7.73 3.18 -8.17
CA GLU A 271 -7.05 2.81 -6.91
C GLU A 271 -7.25 3.94 -5.90
N ILE A 272 -7.88 3.65 -4.75
CA ILE A 272 -8.19 4.66 -3.73
C ILE A 272 -7.24 4.52 -2.53
N TYR A 273 -6.63 5.62 -2.12
CA TYR A 273 -5.90 5.77 -0.86
C TYR A 273 -6.77 6.47 0.18
N VAL A 274 -6.76 5.97 1.42
CA VAL A 274 -7.57 6.57 2.48
C VAL A 274 -6.91 6.43 3.87
N SER A 275 -7.06 7.45 4.71
CA SER A 275 -6.70 7.40 6.14
C SER A 275 -7.69 8.19 6.98
N HIS A 276 -7.94 7.73 8.19
CA HIS A 276 -8.93 8.23 9.14
C HIS A 276 -8.24 8.97 10.27
N HIS A 277 -8.82 10.10 10.68
CA HIS A 277 -8.19 11.05 11.61
C HIS A 277 -9.22 11.68 12.54
N GLY A 278 -8.73 12.38 13.57
CA GLY A 278 -9.58 13.00 14.58
C GLY A 278 -10.49 11.96 15.26
N ASN A 279 -11.79 12.24 15.36
CA ASN A 279 -12.73 11.34 16.04
C ASN A 279 -12.91 9.98 15.36
N ASP A 280 -12.54 9.84 14.08
CA ASP A 280 -12.57 8.55 13.39
C ASP A 280 -11.25 7.81 13.47
N GLU A 281 -10.21 8.30 14.13
CA GLU A 281 -8.99 7.50 14.37
C GLU A 281 -9.33 6.11 14.99
N TYR A 282 -10.43 6.05 15.75
CA TYR A 282 -10.95 4.84 16.41
C TYR A 282 -12.32 4.41 15.89
N TRP A 283 -12.69 4.75 14.65
CA TRP A 283 -14.07 4.56 14.12
C TRP A 283 -14.62 3.15 14.36
N TYR A 284 -13.78 2.12 14.30
CA TYR A 284 -14.14 0.71 14.52
C TYR A 284 -14.67 0.42 15.93
N ALA A 285 -14.40 1.31 16.88
CA ALA A 285 -14.83 1.22 18.27
C ALA A 285 -16.00 2.16 18.61
N ASN A 286 -16.58 2.86 17.64
CA ASN A 286 -17.66 3.83 17.89
C ASN A 286 -18.98 3.13 18.23
N PRO A 287 -19.63 3.47 19.35
CA PRO A 287 -20.98 2.97 19.63
C PRO A 287 -22.02 3.63 18.70
N LEU A 288 -23.20 3.02 18.57
CA LEU A 288 -24.34 3.58 17.83
C LEU A 288 -25.08 4.68 18.62
N ARG A 289 -25.02 4.64 19.95
CA ARG A 289 -25.62 5.61 20.87
C ARG A 289 -24.74 5.77 22.10
N SER A 290 -24.76 6.97 22.68
CA SER A 290 -24.20 7.23 24.02
C SER A 290 -25.19 8.13 24.77
N ASN A 291 -25.76 7.63 25.87
CA ASN A 291 -26.74 8.38 26.68
C ASN A 291 -26.11 9.00 27.94
N GLY A 292 -24.79 8.94 28.08
CA GLY A 292 -24.06 9.50 29.22
C GLY A 292 -23.50 10.90 28.93
N PRO A 293 -23.63 11.87 29.85
CA PRO A 293 -22.81 13.08 29.81
C PRO A 293 -21.36 12.67 30.09
N GLU A 294 -20.43 13.10 29.24
CA GLU A 294 -18.97 12.93 29.41
C GLU A 294 -18.43 11.49 29.38
N LEU A 295 -18.45 10.88 28.19
CA LEU A 295 -17.44 9.87 27.82
C LEU A 295 -16.15 10.53 27.25
N GLN A 296 -16.00 11.85 27.42
CA GLN A 296 -14.98 12.68 26.76
C GLN A 296 -13.55 12.52 27.31
N GLU A 297 -13.34 11.87 28.44
CA GLU A 297 -12.03 11.78 29.07
C GLU A 297 -11.49 10.36 29.15
N VAL A 298 -11.00 9.83 28.03
CA VAL A 298 -10.02 8.74 28.10
C VAL A 298 -8.98 8.95 27.01
N GLY A 299 -7.74 9.24 27.40
CA GLY A 299 -6.54 9.50 26.58
C GLY A 299 -6.12 8.43 25.58
N ILE A 300 -6.97 7.45 25.33
CA ILE A 300 -6.79 6.36 24.38
C ILE A 300 -7.87 6.41 23.27
N GLY A 301 -8.53 7.57 23.12
CA GLY A 301 -9.47 7.86 22.02
C GLY A 301 -10.72 6.98 21.98
N LEU A 302 -11.08 6.36 23.09
CA LEU A 302 -12.07 5.27 23.10
C LEU A 302 -13.52 5.69 23.02
N VAL A 303 -13.85 6.97 23.01
CA VAL A 303 -15.21 7.38 22.72
C VAL A 303 -15.17 8.57 21.79
N ALA A 304 -15.59 8.35 20.54
CA ALA A 304 -15.85 9.44 19.62
C ALA A 304 -16.85 10.39 20.29
N PRO A 305 -16.59 11.72 20.27
CA PRO A 305 -17.51 12.74 20.73
C PRO A 305 -18.92 12.61 20.15
N GLN A 306 -19.05 11.93 19.01
CA GLN A 306 -20.31 11.64 18.35
C GLN A 306 -20.43 10.14 18.04
N ALA A 307 -21.43 9.49 18.65
CA ALA A 307 -21.76 8.10 18.39
C ALA A 307 -22.42 7.94 17.01
N ASN A 308 -21.80 7.15 16.12
CA ASN A 308 -22.32 6.88 14.77
C ASN A 308 -22.13 5.41 14.31
N GLY A 309 -21.64 4.55 15.20
CA GLY A 309 -21.40 3.14 14.94
C GLY A 309 -20.10 2.84 14.18
N GLY A 310 -19.68 1.59 14.26
CA GLY A 310 -18.40 1.10 13.72
C GLY A 310 -18.36 0.85 12.21
N PHE A 311 -19.23 1.44 11.39
CA PHE A 311 -19.26 1.20 9.95
C PHE A 311 -18.78 2.41 9.14
N ARG A 312 -17.87 2.18 8.18
CA ARG A 312 -17.46 3.16 7.17
C ARG A 312 -17.43 2.49 5.80
N GLN A 313 -17.70 3.26 4.75
CA GLN A 313 -17.57 2.77 3.37
C GLN A 313 -16.92 3.81 2.48
N VAL A 314 -15.75 3.48 1.94
CA VAL A 314 -15.10 4.24 0.85
C VAL A 314 -15.90 4.03 -0.43
N VAL A 315 -16.19 5.11 -1.16
CA VAL A 315 -17.01 5.08 -2.37
C VAL A 315 -16.39 5.93 -3.47
N ALA A 316 -16.33 5.37 -4.69
CA ALA A 316 -16.06 6.11 -5.92
C ALA A 316 -17.35 6.37 -6.70
N LEU A 317 -17.45 7.57 -7.27
CA LEU A 317 -18.54 8.04 -8.09
C LEU A 317 -18.01 8.40 -9.48
N ILE A 318 -18.80 8.11 -10.52
CA ILE A 318 -18.60 8.57 -11.90
C ILE A 318 -19.89 9.28 -12.31
N ASP A 319 -19.82 10.57 -12.63
CA ASP A 319 -20.96 11.43 -12.94
C ASP A 319 -22.08 11.33 -11.90
N GLY A 320 -21.70 11.34 -10.61
CA GLY A 320 -22.60 11.19 -9.47
C GLY A 320 -23.16 9.77 -9.25
N ARG A 321 -22.80 8.78 -10.07
CA ARG A 321 -23.26 7.38 -9.95
C ARG A 321 -22.22 6.51 -9.26
N TYR A 322 -22.68 5.58 -8.42
CA TYR A 322 -21.81 4.63 -7.72
C TYR A 322 -21.04 3.73 -8.70
N ALA A 323 -19.71 3.85 -8.72
CA ALA A 323 -18.82 3.07 -9.57
C ALA A 323 -18.14 1.91 -8.81
N GLY A 324 -18.05 2.00 -7.48
CA GLY A 324 -17.47 0.97 -6.63
C GLY A 324 -17.20 1.47 -5.22
N GLY A 325 -16.70 0.60 -4.34
CA GLY A 325 -16.34 0.97 -2.98
C GLY A 325 -15.84 -0.20 -2.14
N ALA A 326 -15.32 0.10 -0.96
CA ALA A 326 -14.76 -0.87 -0.03
C ALA A 326 -15.08 -0.48 1.42
N ILE A 327 -15.10 -1.48 2.31
CA ILE A 327 -15.05 -1.21 3.76
C ILE A 327 -13.57 -1.08 4.10
N PRO A 328 -13.13 0.05 4.69
CA PRO A 328 -11.73 0.25 4.95
C PRO A 328 -11.22 -0.71 6.03
N PHE A 329 -9.98 -1.17 5.89
CA PHE A 329 -9.25 -1.89 6.92
C PHE A 329 -9.00 -0.96 8.12
N PRO A 330 -9.25 -1.39 9.38
CA PRO A 330 -8.95 -0.59 10.56
C PRO A 330 -7.43 -0.59 10.83
N VAL A 331 -6.70 0.29 10.12
CA VAL A 331 -5.29 0.57 10.40
C VAL A 331 -5.19 1.22 11.77
N ILE A 332 -4.35 0.67 12.65
CA ILE A 332 -4.13 1.22 13.98
C ILE A 332 -2.86 2.07 13.93
N GLN A 333 -2.95 3.34 14.32
CA GLN A 333 -1.79 4.23 14.23
C GLN A 333 -0.82 3.94 15.40
N PRO A 334 0.50 4.17 15.24
CA PRO A 334 1.49 3.85 16.28
C PRO A 334 1.31 4.58 17.62
N GLY A 335 0.53 5.66 17.69
CA GLY A 335 0.15 6.31 18.95
C GLY A 335 -1.17 5.82 19.56
N SER A 336 -1.92 4.98 18.85
CA SER A 336 -3.29 4.62 19.21
C SER A 336 -3.37 3.42 20.17
N LEU A 337 -4.47 3.35 20.93
CA LEU A 337 -4.82 2.29 21.90
C LEU A 337 -3.81 2.14 23.05
N ASN A 338 -2.71 1.42 22.81
CA ASN A 338 -1.59 1.31 23.73
C ASN A 338 -0.31 1.51 22.91
N PRO A 339 0.33 2.70 22.98
CA PRO A 339 1.54 3.00 22.20
C PRO A 339 2.67 1.99 22.38
N PHE A 340 2.72 1.31 23.53
CA PHE A 340 3.75 0.32 23.84
C PHE A 340 3.60 -0.99 23.05
N PHE A 341 2.46 -1.23 22.38
CA PHE A 341 2.32 -2.32 21.41
C PHE A 341 3.22 -2.10 20.19
N TRP A 342 3.40 -0.84 19.81
CA TRP A 342 3.94 -0.46 18.51
C TRP A 342 5.44 -0.14 18.53
N ALA A 343 6.08 -0.34 19.69
CA ALA A 343 7.48 -0.06 19.93
C ALA A 343 8.25 -1.37 20.23
N PRO A 344 9.04 -1.95 19.31
CA PRO A 344 9.41 -1.45 17.98
C PRO A 344 8.66 -2.11 16.79
N VAL A 345 7.56 -2.83 16.99
CA VAL A 345 6.85 -3.52 15.88
C VAL A 345 5.55 -2.79 15.57
N SER A 346 5.43 -2.18 14.38
CA SER A 346 4.24 -1.39 14.03
C SER A 346 2.99 -2.25 13.84
N ALA A 347 1.81 -1.62 13.86
CA ALA A 347 0.56 -2.30 13.52
C ALA A 347 0.49 -2.68 12.02
N ILE A 348 -0.34 -3.65 11.67
CA ILE A 348 -0.59 -4.04 10.26
C ILE A 348 -1.02 -2.81 9.45
N GLY A 349 -0.32 -2.55 8.34
CA GLY A 349 -0.64 -1.48 7.40
C GLY A 349 -0.35 -0.05 7.88
N ALA A 350 0.24 0.15 9.07
CA ALA A 350 0.56 1.49 9.56
C ALA A 350 1.68 2.16 8.75
N TYR A 351 2.65 1.38 8.28
CA TYR A 351 3.78 1.88 7.51
C TYR A 351 3.54 1.88 5.98
N ASP A 352 2.66 1.03 5.47
CA ASP A 352 2.10 1.10 4.11
C ASP A 352 0.58 0.93 4.16
N TYR A 353 -0.15 2.04 4.16
CA TYR A 353 -1.61 2.02 4.27
C TYR A 353 -2.22 1.28 3.07
N PRO A 354 -3.20 0.39 3.29
CA PRO A 354 -3.88 -0.32 2.20
C PRO A 354 -4.56 0.64 1.22
N SER A 355 -4.37 0.39 -0.08
CA SER A 355 -5.16 0.99 -1.16
C SER A 355 -6.27 0.04 -1.63
N TYR A 356 -7.33 0.58 -2.25
CA TYR A 356 -8.49 -0.20 -2.71
C TYR A 356 -8.66 -0.08 -4.22
N ASP A 357 -8.46 -1.19 -4.94
CA ASP A 357 -8.62 -1.25 -6.40
C ASP A 357 -10.08 -1.55 -6.79
N LEU A 358 -10.68 -0.65 -7.59
CA LEU A 358 -12.03 -0.76 -8.14
C LEU A 358 -11.95 -0.87 -9.66
N ASP A 359 -12.21 -2.07 -10.19
CA ASP A 359 -12.27 -2.29 -11.64
C ASP A 359 -13.54 -1.63 -12.21
N ILE A 360 -13.34 -0.57 -13.00
CA ILE A 360 -14.42 0.19 -13.64
C ILE A 360 -14.48 -0.08 -15.15
N THR A 361 -13.81 -1.13 -15.64
CA THR A 361 -13.87 -1.55 -17.04
C THR A 361 -15.30 -1.66 -17.60
N PRO A 362 -16.31 -2.15 -16.85
CA PRO A 362 -17.69 -2.14 -17.32
C PRO A 362 -18.27 -0.76 -17.69
N PHE A 363 -17.70 0.33 -17.15
CA PHE A 363 -18.11 1.71 -17.38
C PHE A 363 -17.33 2.37 -18.52
N VAL A 364 -16.23 1.79 -19.00
CA VAL A 364 -15.33 2.43 -19.98
C VAL A 364 -16.09 3.01 -21.16
N GLY A 365 -16.99 2.24 -21.78
CA GLY A 365 -17.75 2.72 -22.93
C GLY A 365 -18.69 3.92 -22.68
N THR A 366 -18.97 4.27 -21.42
CA THR A 366 -19.72 5.50 -21.08
C THR A 366 -18.80 6.71 -20.87
N LEU A 367 -17.49 6.53 -21.01
CA LEU A 367 -16.44 7.54 -20.77
C LEU A 367 -15.70 7.95 -22.05
N LEU A 368 -16.04 7.37 -23.21
CA LEU A 368 -15.33 7.53 -24.49
C LEU A 368 -16.05 8.48 -25.45
N ASP A 369 -16.75 9.48 -24.94
CA ASP A 369 -17.49 10.46 -25.76
C ASP A 369 -16.68 11.73 -26.08
N GLY A 370 -15.39 11.73 -25.74
CA GLY A 370 -14.49 12.87 -25.88
C GLY A 370 -14.82 14.05 -24.94
N GLN A 371 -15.72 13.88 -23.97
CA GLN A 371 -16.05 14.90 -22.98
C GLN A 371 -15.37 14.63 -21.63
N PRO A 372 -15.22 15.67 -20.79
CA PRO A 372 -14.85 15.48 -19.39
C PRO A 372 -15.96 14.78 -18.59
N HIS A 373 -15.58 13.85 -17.72
CA HIS A 373 -16.46 13.16 -16.76
C HIS A 373 -16.03 13.46 -15.32
N GLU A 374 -16.98 13.50 -14.40
CA GLU A 374 -16.72 13.82 -13.00
C GLU A 374 -16.44 12.56 -12.18
N PHE A 375 -15.23 12.45 -11.66
CA PHE A 375 -14.83 11.39 -10.74
C PHE A 375 -14.87 11.89 -9.30
N GLY A 376 -15.78 11.34 -8.49
CA GLY A 376 -15.99 11.75 -7.11
C GLY A 376 -15.54 10.70 -6.09
N LEU A 377 -15.09 11.15 -4.91
CA LEU A 377 -14.65 10.29 -3.81
C LEU A 377 -15.35 10.66 -2.50
N THR A 378 -15.79 9.67 -1.72
CA THR A 378 -16.39 9.92 -0.40
C THR A 378 -16.21 8.75 0.56
N VAL A 379 -16.41 9.00 1.85
CA VAL A 379 -16.48 7.98 2.90
C VAL A 379 -17.83 8.13 3.59
N LYS A 380 -18.68 7.11 3.50
CA LYS A 380 -19.98 7.12 4.20
C LYS A 380 -19.79 6.99 5.70
N ASP A 381 -20.63 7.72 6.44
CA ASP A 381 -20.66 7.77 7.91
C ASP A 381 -19.35 8.32 8.55
N CYS A 382 -18.48 9.03 7.82
CA CYS A 382 -17.20 9.55 8.35
C CYS A 382 -17.33 10.73 9.34
N GLN A 383 -16.38 10.91 10.28
CA GLN A 383 -16.30 12.04 11.23
C GLN A 383 -14.87 12.27 11.79
N PRO A 384 -14.46 13.50 12.15
CA PRO A 384 -14.82 14.74 11.49
C PRO A 384 -14.17 14.83 10.11
N TYR A 385 -13.01 14.16 9.88
CA TYR A 385 -12.40 14.15 8.56
C TYR A 385 -11.59 12.89 8.20
N TRP A 386 -11.49 12.64 6.90
CA TRP A 386 -10.69 11.58 6.29
C TRP A 386 -9.85 12.17 5.16
N LEU A 387 -8.62 11.68 5.00
CA LEU A 387 -7.77 12.06 3.86
C LEU A 387 -7.92 11.01 2.77
N ILE A 388 -8.40 11.39 1.58
CA ILE A 388 -8.69 10.49 0.47
C ILE A 388 -8.08 11.00 -0.85
N SER A 389 -7.58 10.10 -1.67
CA SER A 389 -7.15 10.40 -3.04
C SER A 389 -7.30 9.13 -3.87
N ALA A 390 -7.22 9.24 -5.19
CA ALA A 390 -7.20 8.05 -6.04
C ALA A 390 -6.32 8.23 -7.28
N ASN A 391 -5.97 7.10 -7.91
CA ASN A 391 -5.32 7.04 -9.20
C ASN A 391 -6.23 6.32 -10.19
N LEU A 392 -6.56 6.97 -11.31
CA LEU A 392 -7.23 6.35 -12.44
C LEU A 392 -6.19 5.72 -13.37
N HIS A 393 -6.12 4.39 -13.33
CA HIS A 393 -5.24 3.58 -14.16
C HIS A 393 -5.95 3.20 -15.46
N LEU A 394 -5.36 3.54 -16.61
CA LEU A 394 -5.93 3.33 -17.94
C LEU A 394 -5.01 2.47 -18.80
N TRP A 395 -5.58 1.47 -19.48
CA TRP A 395 -4.89 0.74 -20.54
C TRP A 395 -5.46 1.19 -21.89
N LEU A 396 -4.56 1.51 -22.80
CA LEU A 396 -4.88 2.15 -24.07
C LEU A 396 -4.61 1.18 -25.22
N ASP A 397 -5.49 1.19 -26.22
CA ASP A 397 -5.30 0.44 -27.44
C ASP A 397 -4.23 1.13 -28.29
N ALA A 398 -3.11 0.43 -28.53
CA ALA A 398 -2.01 0.95 -29.33
C ALA A 398 -2.29 0.94 -30.84
N TRP A 399 -3.33 0.20 -31.27
CA TRP A 399 -3.65 -0.02 -32.69
C TRP A 399 -4.96 0.64 -33.11
N SER A 400 -5.59 1.39 -32.23
CA SER A 400 -6.80 2.16 -32.52
C SER A 400 -6.77 3.51 -31.82
N ASP A 401 -7.25 4.55 -32.51
CA ASP A 401 -7.42 5.88 -31.92
C ASP A 401 -8.73 6.00 -31.13
N GLU A 402 -9.66 5.06 -31.32
CA GLU A 402 -10.95 4.99 -30.65
C GLU A 402 -11.36 3.53 -30.40
N VAL A 403 -12.01 3.26 -29.28
CA VAL A 403 -12.65 1.97 -29.00
C VAL A 403 -14.12 2.21 -28.70
N GLU A 404 -14.94 1.20 -28.98
CA GLU A 404 -16.38 1.27 -28.68
C GLU A 404 -16.67 0.49 -27.41
N GLY A 405 -17.69 0.88 -26.66
CA GLY A 405 -18.13 0.09 -25.52
C GLY A 405 -19.50 0.47 -25.02
N LYS A 406 -20.02 -0.35 -24.11
CA LYS A 406 -21.31 -0.07 -23.47
C LYS A 406 -21.42 -0.72 -22.10
N LEU A 407 -21.97 0.02 -21.14
CA LEU A 407 -22.46 -0.54 -19.89
C LEU A 407 -23.77 -1.30 -20.14
N VAL A 408 -23.76 -2.62 -19.93
CA VAL A 408 -24.89 -3.52 -20.16
C VAL A 408 -25.74 -3.71 -18.90
N ARG A 409 -25.10 -3.78 -17.74
CA ARG A 409 -25.76 -4.06 -16.46
C ARG A 409 -25.24 -3.14 -15.38
N TYR A 410 -26.16 -2.49 -14.69
CA TYR A 410 -25.90 -1.70 -13.50
C TYR A 410 -26.89 -2.11 -12.40
N LYS A 411 -26.41 -2.83 -11.37
CA LYS A 411 -27.22 -3.23 -10.22
C LYS A 411 -26.51 -2.90 -8.93
N VAL A 412 -26.90 -1.78 -8.34
CA VAL A 412 -26.40 -1.27 -7.06
C VAL A 412 -27.58 -1.17 -6.10
N PRO A 413 -27.91 -2.25 -5.36
CA PRO A 413 -28.94 -2.15 -4.32
C PRO A 413 -28.44 -1.24 -3.18
N PRO A 414 -29.31 -0.49 -2.50
CA PRO A 414 -28.94 0.23 -1.30
C PRO A 414 -28.34 -0.74 -0.26
N LEU A 415 -27.18 -0.39 0.31
CA LEU A 415 -26.64 -1.11 1.45
C LEU A 415 -27.52 -0.83 2.67
N ARG A 416 -28.31 -1.82 3.07
CA ARG A 416 -29.14 -1.72 4.29
C ARG A 416 -28.33 -2.23 5.46
N LEU A 417 -28.13 -1.35 6.43
CA LEU A 417 -27.49 -1.68 7.71
C LEU A 417 -28.58 -1.91 8.75
N SER A 418 -28.62 -3.10 9.31
CA SER A 418 -29.30 -3.36 10.59
C SER A 418 -28.50 -2.63 11.67
N ARG A 419 -29.18 -1.85 12.51
CA ARG A 419 -28.58 -1.09 13.61
C ARG A 419 -29.40 -1.35 14.85
N GLN A 420 -28.79 -1.95 15.87
CA GLN A 420 -29.42 -2.25 17.15
C GLN A 420 -28.57 -1.67 18.26
N ALA A 421 -29.20 -0.99 19.20
CA ALA A 421 -28.50 -0.36 20.30
C ALA A 421 -29.35 -0.46 21.56
N ASP A 422 -28.79 -1.01 22.63
CA ASP A 422 -29.40 -1.11 23.94
C ASP A 422 -28.44 -0.47 24.95
N TRP A 423 -28.79 0.73 25.43
CA TRP A 423 -27.91 1.55 26.26
C TRP A 423 -28.64 2.10 27.46
N LYS A 424 -28.00 2.00 28.62
CA LYS A 424 -28.41 2.61 29.87
C LYS A 424 -27.21 3.26 30.53
N GLU A 425 -27.22 4.59 30.62
CA GLU A 425 -26.11 5.38 31.19
C GLU A 425 -24.77 5.06 30.49
N MET A 426 -23.79 4.53 31.23
CA MET A 426 -22.46 4.16 30.74
C MET A 426 -22.33 2.68 30.35
N GLU A 427 -23.42 1.91 30.38
CA GLU A 427 -23.45 0.50 30.01
C GLU A 427 -24.36 0.28 28.82
N GLY A 428 -24.03 -0.69 27.98
CA GLY A 428 -24.84 -1.01 26.83
C GLY A 428 -24.07 -1.63 25.69
N LYS A 429 -24.80 -1.99 24.64
CA LYS A 429 -24.25 -2.61 23.44
C LYS A 429 -24.83 -2.02 22.17
N SER A 430 -24.00 -2.01 21.13
CA SER A 430 -24.34 -1.60 19.77
C SER A 430 -23.95 -2.71 18.81
N GLU A 431 -24.91 -3.13 18.00
CA GLU A 431 -24.70 -4.13 16.95
C GLU A 431 -25.06 -3.52 15.59
N MET A 432 -24.19 -3.71 14.62
CA MET A 432 -24.43 -3.36 13.23
C MET A 432 -24.19 -4.56 12.33
N GLU A 433 -25.11 -4.80 11.39
CA GLU A 433 -24.93 -5.84 10.39
C GLU A 433 -25.34 -5.34 9.00
N GLY A 434 -24.54 -5.64 8.00
CA GLY A 434 -24.76 -5.20 6.62
C GLY A 434 -24.37 -6.25 5.61
N ALA A 435 -25.14 -6.33 4.52
CA ALA A 435 -24.72 -7.10 3.34
C ALA A 435 -25.25 -6.46 2.06
N ALA A 436 -24.42 -6.48 1.01
CA ALA A 436 -24.82 -6.03 -0.32
C ALA A 436 -24.19 -6.93 -1.39
N ILE A 437 -24.87 -7.02 -2.55
CA ILE A 437 -24.32 -7.63 -3.75
C ILE A 437 -24.48 -6.67 -4.92
N ILE A 438 -23.38 -6.04 -5.29
CA ILE A 438 -23.26 -5.11 -6.41
C ILE A 438 -22.88 -5.89 -7.67
N ARG A 439 -23.44 -5.49 -8.82
CA ARG A 439 -23.08 -6.06 -10.12
C ARG A 439 -22.96 -4.99 -11.20
N PHE A 440 -21.88 -5.08 -11.95
CA PHE A 440 -21.64 -4.31 -13.17
C PHE A 440 -21.32 -5.28 -14.30
N SER A 441 -21.80 -5.00 -15.51
CA SER A 441 -21.36 -5.70 -16.72
C SER A 441 -21.31 -4.70 -17.86
N GLY A 442 -20.26 -4.75 -18.67
CA GLY A 442 -20.13 -3.95 -19.87
C GLY A 442 -19.21 -4.64 -20.87
N TRP A 443 -19.19 -4.16 -22.11
CA TRP A 443 -18.29 -4.66 -23.14
C TRP A 443 -17.50 -3.51 -23.76
N VAL A 444 -16.32 -3.85 -24.28
CA VAL A 444 -15.43 -2.95 -25.01
C VAL A 444 -14.90 -3.69 -26.25
N SER A 445 -15.00 -3.05 -27.41
CA SER A 445 -14.47 -3.53 -28.68
C SER A 445 -13.20 -2.76 -29.03
N SER A 446 -12.08 -3.47 -29.06
CA SER A 446 -10.73 -2.94 -29.32
C SER A 446 -10.00 -3.84 -30.32
N SER A 447 -8.75 -3.53 -30.65
CA SER A 447 -7.84 -4.40 -31.43
C SER A 447 -7.63 -5.78 -30.79
N LEU A 448 -7.87 -5.90 -29.48
CA LEU A 448 -7.84 -7.17 -28.75
C LEU A 448 -9.15 -7.96 -28.85
N GLY A 449 -10.08 -7.52 -29.69
CA GLY A 449 -11.42 -8.09 -29.89
C GLY A 449 -12.48 -7.47 -28.97
N ASN A 450 -13.70 -8.00 -29.07
CA ASN A 450 -14.81 -7.61 -28.22
C ASN A 450 -14.77 -8.35 -26.89
N VAL A 451 -14.50 -7.62 -25.81
CA VAL A 451 -14.33 -8.15 -24.47
C VAL A 451 -15.42 -7.64 -23.55
N SER A 452 -16.20 -8.56 -23.00
CA SER A 452 -17.17 -8.30 -21.94
C SER A 452 -16.56 -8.52 -20.56
N THR A 453 -16.67 -7.53 -19.68
CA THR A 453 -16.26 -7.62 -18.28
C THR A 453 -17.47 -7.56 -17.38
N SER A 454 -17.62 -8.56 -16.51
CA SER A 454 -18.70 -8.67 -15.52
C SER A 454 -18.13 -8.77 -14.12
N ILE A 455 -18.50 -7.84 -13.25
CA ILE A 455 -18.05 -7.75 -11.86
C ILE A 455 -19.23 -8.06 -10.94
N ARG A 456 -19.01 -8.98 -9.99
CA ARG A 456 -19.91 -9.23 -8.87
C ARG A 456 -19.16 -9.03 -7.56
N HIS A 457 -19.53 -7.99 -6.83
CA HIS A 457 -18.95 -7.67 -5.52
C HIS A 457 -19.96 -7.97 -4.42
N LYS A 458 -19.60 -8.87 -3.50
CA LYS A 458 -20.39 -9.23 -2.32
C LYS A 458 -19.65 -8.69 -1.10
N VAL A 459 -20.34 -7.89 -0.30
CA VAL A 459 -19.82 -7.35 0.97
C VAL A 459 -20.69 -7.87 2.10
N LYS A 460 -20.07 -8.24 3.21
CA LYS A 460 -20.69 -8.53 4.50
C LYS A 460 -19.92 -7.80 5.59
N PHE A 461 -20.64 -7.23 6.53
CA PHE A 461 -20.08 -6.48 7.64
C PHE A 461 -20.83 -6.79 8.92
N LYS A 462 -20.09 -6.94 10.01
CA LYS A 462 -20.62 -6.95 11.37
C LYS A 462 -19.76 -6.09 12.28
N SER A 463 -20.40 -5.40 13.21
CA SER A 463 -19.76 -4.69 14.31
C SER A 463 -20.53 -4.91 15.59
N HIS A 464 -19.82 -5.17 16.68
CA HIS A 464 -20.33 -5.21 18.04
C HIS A 464 -19.46 -4.28 18.89
N VAL A 465 -20.09 -3.38 19.65
CA VAL A 465 -19.42 -2.52 20.61
C VAL A 465 -20.21 -2.58 21.91
N GLU A 466 -19.54 -2.94 23.00
CA GLU A 466 -20.16 -3.14 24.30
C GLU A 466 -19.37 -2.44 25.41
N MET A 467 -20.11 -1.81 26.32
CA MET A 467 -19.60 -1.21 27.55
C MET A 467 -20.27 -1.88 28.75
N GLN A 468 -19.44 -2.33 29.69
CA GLN A 468 -19.84 -3.01 30.93
C GLN A 468 -19.19 -2.31 32.13
N ASP A 469 -19.57 -2.73 33.33
CA ASP A 469 -18.97 -2.28 34.59
C ASP A 469 -18.97 -0.76 34.75
N LYS A 470 -20.09 -0.12 34.42
CA LYS A 470 -20.27 1.34 34.39
C LYS A 470 -19.22 2.05 33.52
N GLY A 471 -18.93 1.47 32.35
CA GLY A 471 -17.97 2.00 31.38
C GLY A 471 -16.51 1.64 31.66
N ALA A 472 -16.24 0.81 32.68
CA ALA A 472 -14.87 0.37 32.97
C ALA A 472 -14.36 -0.64 31.94
N THR A 473 -15.23 -1.49 31.40
CA THR A 473 -14.85 -2.53 30.43
C THR A 473 -15.47 -2.23 29.08
N LYS A 474 -14.63 -2.11 28.04
CA LYS A 474 -15.04 -1.95 26.64
C LYS A 474 -14.65 -3.18 25.84
N GLN A 475 -15.60 -3.72 25.07
CA GLN A 475 -15.37 -4.79 24.11
C GLN A 475 -15.82 -4.37 22.72
N VAL A 476 -15.03 -4.72 21.71
CA VAL A 476 -15.29 -4.39 20.30
C VAL A 476 -14.98 -5.61 19.44
N GLU A 477 -15.89 -5.94 18.54
CA GLU A 477 -15.67 -6.94 17.50
C GLU A 477 -16.08 -6.37 16.14
N ILE A 478 -15.22 -6.55 15.13
CA ILE A 478 -15.48 -6.22 13.73
C ILE A 478 -15.24 -7.46 12.89
N GLU A 479 -16.16 -7.75 11.98
CA GLU A 479 -16.00 -8.75 10.93
C GLU A 479 -16.32 -8.08 9.58
N SER A 480 -15.29 -7.84 8.77
CA SER A 480 -15.45 -7.35 7.39
C SER A 480 -15.07 -8.45 6.41
N LYS A 481 -15.99 -8.79 5.50
CA LYS A 481 -15.80 -9.79 4.45
C LYS A 481 -16.20 -9.26 3.08
N SER A 482 -15.30 -9.38 2.11
CA SER A 482 -15.51 -8.98 0.73
C SER A 482 -15.20 -10.15 -0.21
N ARG A 483 -16.01 -10.31 -1.26
CA ARG A 483 -15.76 -11.24 -2.38
C ARG A 483 -16.01 -10.52 -3.69
N ILE A 484 -14.97 -10.31 -4.48
CA ILE A 484 -15.03 -9.74 -5.83
C ILE A 484 -14.81 -10.85 -6.83
N ASN A 485 -15.76 -11.05 -7.74
CA ASN A 485 -15.64 -11.98 -8.85
C ASN A 485 -15.74 -11.20 -10.16
N THR A 486 -14.62 -11.08 -10.86
CA THR A 486 -14.52 -10.48 -12.19
C THR A 486 -14.46 -11.59 -13.22
N ARG A 487 -15.39 -11.57 -14.18
CA ARG A 487 -15.48 -12.52 -15.28
C ARG A 487 -15.23 -11.76 -16.58
N ILE A 488 -14.33 -12.28 -17.40
CA ILE A 488 -13.93 -11.71 -18.69
C ILE A 488 -14.35 -12.70 -19.77
N GLU A 489 -15.14 -12.21 -20.70
CA GLU A 489 -15.69 -12.98 -21.82
C GLU A 489 -15.27 -12.36 -23.14
N ARG A 490 -14.98 -13.18 -24.14
CA ARG A 490 -14.74 -12.79 -25.52
C ARG A 490 -15.57 -13.70 -26.40
N ASP A 491 -16.40 -13.12 -27.27
CA ASP A 491 -17.30 -13.87 -28.17
C ASP A 491 -18.12 -14.95 -27.43
N ASP A 492 -18.73 -14.56 -26.30
CA ASP A 492 -19.50 -15.40 -25.37
C ASP A 492 -18.74 -16.56 -24.70
N MET A 493 -17.42 -16.65 -24.90
CA MET A 493 -16.54 -17.60 -24.21
C MET A 493 -15.85 -16.95 -23.01
N VAL A 494 -15.81 -17.65 -21.88
CA VAL A 494 -15.07 -17.18 -20.70
C VAL A 494 -13.58 -17.34 -20.94
N VAL A 495 -12.89 -16.24 -21.19
CA VAL A 495 -11.43 -16.22 -21.39
C VAL A 495 -10.68 -15.89 -20.11
N GLY A 496 -11.36 -15.33 -19.10
CA GLY A 496 -10.74 -14.95 -17.85
C GLY A 496 -11.71 -14.93 -16.66
N ARG A 497 -11.19 -15.24 -15.48
CA ARG A 497 -11.88 -15.04 -14.21
C ARG A 497 -10.86 -14.68 -13.14
N VAL A 498 -11.21 -13.69 -12.31
CA VAL A 498 -10.45 -13.30 -11.13
C VAL A 498 -11.42 -13.31 -9.95
N LEU A 499 -11.08 -14.04 -8.89
CA LEU A 499 -11.80 -14.08 -7.63
C LEU A 499 -10.87 -13.58 -6.53
N VAL A 500 -11.28 -12.55 -5.81
CA VAL A 500 -10.58 -12.01 -4.64
C VAL A 500 -11.51 -12.08 -3.45
N ASP A 501 -11.11 -12.81 -2.41
CA ASP A 501 -11.76 -12.84 -1.10
C ASP A 501 -10.88 -12.09 -0.10
N THR A 502 -11.49 -11.20 0.68
CA THR A 502 -10.80 -10.43 1.72
C THR A 502 -11.56 -10.55 3.03
N GLU A 503 -10.85 -10.78 4.12
CA GLU A 503 -11.37 -10.81 5.48
C GLU A 503 -10.48 -9.96 6.39
N ALA A 504 -11.11 -9.09 7.19
CA ALA A 504 -10.42 -8.21 8.13
C ALA A 504 -11.14 -8.23 9.48
N PRO A 505 -10.81 -9.18 10.38
CA PRO A 505 -11.38 -9.23 11.71
C PRO A 505 -10.60 -8.32 12.67
N LEU A 506 -11.30 -7.76 13.64
CA LEU A 506 -10.71 -7.05 14.78
C LEU A 506 -11.47 -7.39 16.06
N GLN A 507 -10.75 -7.69 17.12
CA GLN A 507 -11.26 -7.88 18.47
C GLN A 507 -10.44 -7.02 19.42
N LEU A 508 -11.10 -6.24 20.26
CA LEU A 508 -10.47 -5.34 21.20
C LEU A 508 -11.20 -5.41 22.54
N GLU A 509 -10.44 -5.61 23.61
CA GLU A 509 -10.91 -5.51 24.98
C GLU A 509 -10.06 -4.50 25.74
N ILE A 510 -10.72 -3.60 26.47
CA ILE A 510 -10.05 -2.61 27.31
C ILE A 510 -10.73 -2.57 28.67
N ILE A 511 -9.93 -2.77 29.71
CA ILE A 511 -10.37 -2.70 31.11
C ILE A 511 -9.68 -1.51 31.76
N SER A 512 -10.50 -0.56 32.22
CA SER A 512 -10.10 0.70 32.81
C SER A 512 -10.27 0.68 34.32
N SER A 513 -9.31 1.25 35.04
CA SER A 513 -9.30 1.31 36.50
C SER A 513 -8.65 2.60 37.00
N ASN A 514 -8.82 2.90 38.29
CA ASN A 514 -8.20 4.07 38.90
C ASN A 514 -6.70 3.80 39.13
N GLY A 515 -5.82 4.66 38.60
CA GLY A 515 -4.38 4.59 38.80
C GLY A 515 -3.87 5.36 40.03
N GLY A 516 -4.73 6.18 40.67
CA GLY A 516 -4.38 7.06 41.78
C GLY A 516 -3.89 8.44 41.32
N GLY A 517 -4.04 9.48 42.15
CA GLY A 517 -3.53 10.82 41.85
C GLY A 517 -4.13 11.46 40.58
N GLY A 518 -5.36 11.11 40.20
CA GLY A 518 -6.00 11.58 38.96
C GLY A 518 -5.67 10.75 37.70
N THR A 519 -4.78 9.77 37.81
CA THR A 519 -4.40 8.90 36.69
C THR A 519 -5.40 7.77 36.44
N ARG A 520 -5.42 7.26 35.20
CA ARG A 520 -6.22 6.10 34.79
C ARG A 520 -5.31 4.97 34.32
N PHE A 521 -5.63 3.73 34.67
CA PHE A 521 -4.90 2.55 34.25
C PHE A 521 -5.74 1.71 33.31
N HIS A 522 -5.21 1.42 32.12
CA HIS A 522 -5.87 0.61 31.10
C HIS A 522 -5.10 -0.68 30.87
N LYS A 523 -5.81 -1.80 30.87
CA LYS A 523 -5.33 -3.08 30.35
C LYS A 523 -6.02 -3.31 29.01
N THR A 524 -5.24 -3.55 27.97
CA THR A 524 -5.74 -3.68 26.61
C THR A 524 -5.32 -5.01 26.03
N LYS A 525 -6.24 -5.68 25.35
CA LYS A 525 -5.99 -6.83 24.48
C LYS A 525 -6.54 -6.53 23.11
N LEU A 526 -5.76 -6.82 22.08
CA LEU A 526 -6.10 -6.56 20.70
C LEU A 526 -5.72 -7.77 19.86
N THR A 527 -6.64 -8.22 19.04
CA THR A 527 -6.38 -9.11 17.92
C THR A 527 -6.89 -8.42 16.67
N HIS A 528 -6.04 -8.20 15.66
CA HIS A 528 -6.52 -7.80 14.34
C HIS A 528 -5.78 -8.57 13.25
N GLY A 529 -6.34 -8.61 12.05
CA GLY A 529 -5.70 -9.30 10.95
C GLY A 529 -6.27 -8.93 9.59
N LEU A 530 -5.53 -9.31 8.55
CA LEU A 530 -5.89 -9.15 7.16
C LEU A 530 -5.62 -10.47 6.44
N ALA A 531 -6.65 -11.05 5.84
CA ALA A 531 -6.52 -12.21 4.97
C ALA A 531 -7.02 -11.87 3.57
N GLU A 532 -6.23 -12.18 2.55
CA GLU A 532 -6.61 -12.05 1.15
C GLU A 532 -6.36 -13.38 0.43
N LEU A 533 -7.34 -13.83 -0.34
CA LEU A 533 -7.24 -14.98 -1.23
C LEU A 533 -7.54 -14.52 -2.65
N MET A 534 -6.58 -14.64 -3.55
CA MET A 534 -6.78 -14.39 -4.97
C MET A 534 -6.62 -15.68 -5.76
N SER A 535 -7.56 -15.94 -6.65
CA SER A 535 -7.45 -16.96 -7.67
C SER A 535 -7.82 -16.39 -9.01
N MET A 536 -7.09 -16.81 -10.04
CA MET A 536 -7.30 -16.35 -11.39
C MET A 536 -7.18 -17.51 -12.35
N THR A 537 -8.08 -17.56 -13.32
CA THR A 537 -8.04 -18.49 -14.45
C THR A 537 -8.11 -17.71 -15.74
N ALA A 538 -7.26 -18.00 -16.71
CA ALA A 538 -7.34 -17.42 -18.05
C ALA A 538 -6.97 -18.49 -19.08
N GLY A 539 -7.94 -18.93 -19.89
CA GLY A 539 -7.77 -20.12 -20.73
C GLY A 539 -7.39 -21.35 -19.91
N LYS A 540 -6.24 -21.97 -20.23
CA LYS A 540 -5.68 -23.11 -19.48
C LYS A 540 -4.81 -22.70 -18.28
N ALA A 541 -4.45 -21.42 -18.18
CA ALA A 541 -3.59 -20.93 -17.12
C ALA A 541 -4.41 -20.67 -15.84
N ALA A 542 -3.85 -21.05 -14.70
CA ALA A 542 -4.34 -20.69 -13.38
C ALA A 542 -3.21 -20.07 -12.57
N ALA A 543 -3.56 -19.10 -11.73
CA ALA A 543 -2.68 -18.51 -10.75
C ALA A 543 -3.41 -18.30 -9.43
N PHE A 544 -2.66 -18.36 -8.34
CA PHE A 544 -3.17 -18.22 -6.99
C PHE A 544 -2.23 -17.40 -6.12
N SER A 545 -2.79 -16.63 -5.19
CA SER A 545 -2.05 -16.06 -4.08
C SER A 545 -2.91 -15.99 -2.81
N ALA A 546 -2.26 -16.17 -1.66
CA ALA A 546 -2.86 -16.02 -0.34
C ALA A 546 -1.96 -15.17 0.55
N ILE A 547 -2.56 -14.21 1.24
CA ILE A 547 -1.96 -13.46 2.34
C ILE A 547 -2.77 -13.76 3.59
N SER A 548 -2.08 -13.96 4.69
CA SER A 548 -2.67 -13.98 6.03
C SER A 548 -1.74 -13.25 6.95
N ASP A 549 -2.23 -12.19 7.54
CA ASP A 549 -1.51 -11.36 8.48
C ASP A 549 -2.34 -11.20 9.75
N ARG A 550 -1.70 -11.37 10.90
CA ARG A 550 -2.37 -11.37 12.20
C ARG A 550 -1.42 -10.77 13.23
N GLN A 551 -1.97 -9.90 14.07
CA GLN A 551 -1.32 -9.45 15.29
C GLN A 551 -2.19 -9.70 16.50
N ASP A 552 -1.56 -10.22 17.55
CA ASP A 552 -2.11 -10.37 18.88
C ASP A 552 -1.26 -9.53 19.83
N SER A 553 -1.87 -8.54 20.48
CA SER A 553 -1.19 -7.62 21.40
C SER A 553 -1.89 -7.59 22.75
N GLU A 554 -1.11 -7.57 23.82
CA GLU A 554 -1.62 -7.35 25.17
C GLU A 554 -0.69 -6.46 25.98
N GLY A 555 -1.25 -5.70 26.91
CA GLY A 555 -0.44 -4.84 27.75
C GLY A 555 -1.24 -3.88 28.58
N SER A 556 -0.54 -2.94 29.18
CA SER A 556 -1.14 -1.98 30.08
C SER A 556 -0.45 -0.63 30.03
N VAL A 557 -1.22 0.44 30.16
CA VAL A 557 -0.73 1.81 30.19
C VAL A 557 -1.38 2.59 31.33
N LEU A 558 -0.56 3.37 32.03
CA LEU A 558 -0.96 4.39 32.98
C LEU A 558 -1.03 5.73 32.24
N MET A 559 -2.20 6.35 32.29
CA MET A 559 -2.52 7.59 31.59
C MET A 559 -2.66 8.73 32.57
N GLN A 560 -2.11 9.88 32.22
CA GLN A 560 -2.28 11.16 32.91
C GLN A 560 -2.53 12.24 31.86
N ASP A 561 -3.63 12.99 32.00
CA ASP A 561 -3.99 14.09 31.09
C ASP A 561 -3.96 13.73 29.59
N GLY A 562 -4.40 12.51 29.27
CA GLY A 562 -4.42 12.04 27.90
C GLY A 562 -3.12 11.38 27.41
N ILE A 563 -2.05 11.41 28.21
CA ILE A 563 -0.71 10.95 27.82
C ILE A 563 -0.33 9.70 28.60
N GLY A 564 0.21 8.70 27.89
CA GLY A 564 0.79 7.51 28.51
C GLY A 564 2.10 7.84 29.21
N VAL A 565 2.10 7.85 30.55
CA VAL A 565 3.30 8.17 31.36
C VAL A 565 4.13 6.94 31.70
N TRP A 566 3.51 5.76 31.70
CA TRP A 566 4.16 4.49 31.93
C TRP A 566 3.36 3.36 31.32
N GLY A 567 4.01 2.35 30.75
CA GLY A 567 3.28 1.20 30.25
C GLY A 567 4.19 0.07 29.79
N LYS A 568 3.53 -0.96 29.28
CA LYS A 568 4.14 -2.12 28.64
C LYS A 568 3.20 -2.66 27.56
N GLY A 569 3.79 -3.28 26.56
CA GLY A 569 3.10 -3.96 25.49
C GLY A 569 3.90 -5.17 25.07
N ASP A 570 3.19 -6.24 24.78
CA ASP A 570 3.69 -7.43 24.10
C ASP A 570 2.88 -7.58 22.82
N THR A 571 3.55 -7.87 21.70
CA THR A 571 2.91 -8.03 20.39
C THR A 571 3.52 -9.20 19.66
N LYS A 572 2.67 -10.15 19.25
CA LYS A 572 3.03 -11.23 18.34
C LYS A 572 2.42 -10.97 16.98
N SER A 573 3.24 -10.91 15.95
CA SER A 573 2.83 -10.80 14.56
C SER A 573 3.18 -12.05 13.78
N VAL A 574 2.26 -12.51 12.95
CA VAL A 574 2.47 -13.64 12.03
C VAL A 574 2.02 -13.21 10.64
N TYR A 575 2.99 -12.99 9.75
CA TYR A 575 2.76 -12.68 8.35
C TYR A 575 3.03 -13.91 7.49
N LYS A 576 2.07 -14.30 6.65
CA LYS A 576 2.18 -15.42 5.73
C LYS A 576 1.75 -15.01 4.34
N PHE A 577 2.63 -15.24 3.38
CA PHE A 577 2.35 -15.15 1.96
C PHE A 577 2.59 -16.51 1.29
N LYS A 578 1.71 -16.86 0.34
CA LYS A 578 1.89 -18.02 -0.53
C LYS A 578 1.35 -17.73 -1.92
N ASP A 579 2.09 -18.09 -2.96
CA ASP A 579 1.60 -18.19 -4.33
C ASP A 579 1.95 -19.56 -4.93
N ASP A 580 1.86 -19.69 -6.26
CA ASP A 580 2.15 -20.94 -6.97
C ASP A 580 3.61 -21.40 -6.85
N LYS A 581 4.54 -20.50 -6.54
CA LYS A 581 5.99 -20.74 -6.59
C LYS A 581 6.69 -20.48 -5.26
N THR A 582 6.14 -19.58 -4.47
CA THR A 582 6.80 -19.00 -3.30
C THR A 582 5.92 -19.12 -2.09
N CYS A 583 6.57 -19.36 -0.96
CA CYS A 583 5.99 -19.13 0.34
C CYS A 583 6.94 -18.21 1.12
N TYR A 584 6.35 -17.35 1.93
CA TYR A 584 7.05 -16.60 2.95
C TYR A 584 6.22 -16.64 4.24
N LEU A 585 6.88 -16.94 5.35
CA LEU A 585 6.31 -16.87 6.70
C LEU A 585 7.28 -16.07 7.55
N ARG A 586 6.78 -15.07 8.28
CA ARG A 586 7.54 -14.34 9.29
C ARG A 586 6.75 -14.34 10.59
N THR A 587 7.41 -14.69 11.69
CA THR A 587 6.87 -14.54 13.04
C THR A 587 7.75 -13.56 13.79
N VAL A 588 7.15 -12.48 14.29
CA VAL A 588 7.84 -11.49 15.12
C VAL A 588 7.16 -11.47 16.48
N ASN A 589 7.94 -11.66 17.55
CA ASN A 589 7.46 -11.62 18.93
C ASN A 589 8.18 -10.51 19.69
N MET A 590 7.43 -9.51 20.11
CA MET A 590 7.89 -8.38 20.90
C MET A 590 7.37 -8.55 22.33
N VAL A 591 8.25 -8.47 23.32
CA VAL A 591 7.90 -8.55 24.75
C VAL A 591 8.59 -7.42 25.51
N GLY A 592 7.79 -6.58 26.17
CA GLY A 592 8.27 -5.47 27.00
C GLY A 592 9.16 -4.49 26.23
N GLY A 593 8.77 -4.15 25.00
CA GLY A 593 9.51 -3.21 24.15
C GLY A 593 10.78 -3.77 23.50
N LYS A 594 10.97 -5.09 23.50
CA LYS A 594 12.12 -5.76 22.86
C LYS A 594 11.68 -6.91 21.98
N VAL A 595 12.20 -6.98 20.76
CA VAL A 595 12.02 -8.14 19.89
C VAL A 595 12.76 -9.33 20.49
N LYS A 596 12.02 -10.40 20.78
CA LYS A 596 12.52 -11.67 21.32
C LYS A 596 12.68 -12.73 20.25
N GLU A 597 11.88 -12.64 19.20
CA GLU A 597 11.83 -13.57 18.08
C GLU A 597 11.56 -12.78 16.79
N ASP A 598 12.33 -13.05 15.74
CA ASP A 598 12.06 -12.59 14.38
C ASP A 598 12.52 -13.71 13.44
N GLU A 599 11.63 -14.67 13.20
CA GLU A 599 11.89 -15.85 12.41
C GLU A 599 11.22 -15.73 11.05
N ALA A 600 12.02 -15.75 9.98
CA ALA A 600 11.54 -15.77 8.60
C ALA A 600 11.86 -17.11 7.93
N SER A 601 10.90 -17.64 7.18
CA SER A 601 11.02 -18.91 6.46
C SER A 601 10.47 -18.79 5.04
N ALA A 602 11.20 -19.34 4.06
CA ALA A 602 10.72 -19.52 2.69
C ALA A 602 9.79 -20.75 2.53
N SER A 603 9.49 -21.44 3.63
CA SER A 603 8.62 -22.63 3.67
C SER A 603 7.45 -22.44 4.64
N CYS A 604 6.25 -22.72 4.14
CA CYS A 604 5.00 -22.68 4.90
C CYS A 604 4.76 -23.98 5.69
N ALA A 605 5.64 -24.97 5.55
CA ALA A 605 5.49 -26.29 6.17
C ALA A 605 5.80 -26.29 7.67
N ALA A 606 6.45 -25.25 8.20
CA ALA A 606 6.88 -25.16 9.59
C ALA A 606 5.77 -24.74 10.59
N ALA A 607 4.60 -24.29 10.13
CA ALA A 607 3.48 -23.94 11.02
C ALA A 607 2.54 -25.13 11.23
N GLY A 608 3.04 -26.17 11.90
CA GLY A 608 2.23 -27.27 12.41
C GLY A 608 1.74 -26.98 13.83
N LEU A 609 0.41 -27.01 14.01
CA LEU A 609 -0.31 -27.25 15.27
C LEU A 609 -0.38 -26.09 16.29
N THR A 610 -1.38 -25.21 16.13
CA THR A 610 -2.48 -24.99 17.09
C THR A 610 -3.47 -23.98 16.50
N GLY A 611 -4.75 -24.34 16.41
CA GLY A 611 -5.84 -23.42 16.01
C GLY A 611 -6.53 -23.75 14.69
N SER A 612 -7.02 -24.98 14.52
CA SER A 612 -8.03 -25.27 13.50
C SER A 612 -9.37 -24.70 13.98
N THR A 613 -9.84 -23.63 13.36
CA THR A 613 -11.29 -23.39 13.23
C THR A 613 -11.63 -23.43 11.74
N ALA A 614 -12.49 -24.38 11.44
CA ALA A 614 -12.91 -24.75 10.10
C ALA A 614 -13.38 -23.55 9.27
N VAL A 615 -12.83 -23.42 8.06
CA VAL A 615 -13.43 -22.64 6.98
C VAL A 615 -14.74 -23.35 6.61
N SER A 616 -15.85 -22.83 7.12
CA SER A 616 -17.19 -23.21 6.69
C SER A 616 -17.44 -22.65 5.28
N THR A 617 -17.65 -23.54 4.32
CA THR A 617 -18.16 -23.23 2.98
C THR A 617 -19.58 -22.66 3.05
N LEU A 618 -19.76 -21.34 2.83
CA LEU A 618 -21.02 -20.69 2.43
C LEU A 618 -20.84 -19.40 1.59
#